data_AF-A0A3S0D3P3-F1
#
_entry.id   AF-A0A3S0D3P3-F1
#
_cell.length_a   1.000
_cell.length_b   1.000
_cell.length_c   1.000
_cell.angle_alpha   90.00
_cell.angle_beta   90.00
_cell.angle_gamma   90.00
#
_symmetry.space_group_name_H-M   'P 1'
#
loop_
_entity.id
_entity.type
_entity.pdbx_description
1 polymer ?
#
loop_
_entity_poly.entity_id
_entity_poly.type
_entity_poly.pdbx_seq_one_letter_code
_entity_poly.pdbx_strand_id
1 'polypeptide(L)'
;MEKINNAKNPNLIEVYKSANGTKFYAHSNLLDISPARGVAASRADRFVSLRLSQNNMEKILDTAIDGINKEQNLTQAIAILHELKQRCHYLTEESSLLDLANIYYFLEDEDPRFPSEHHDKIKREIYQSDFEAKGFFLQMSLQLTKQFSSTPEEDLLKFLAESKDLAENIYRFIPRQ
;
A
#
# COMPACT_ATOMS: atom_id res chain seq x y z
N MET A 1 20.37 18.63 2.54
CA MET A 1 19.84 17.33 2.05
C MET A 1 20.09 17.26 0.57
N GLU A 2 20.72 16.19 0.11
CA GLU A 2 20.87 15.93 -1.32
C GLU A 2 19.47 15.79 -1.94
N LYS A 3 19.18 16.52 -3.02
CA LYS A 3 17.88 16.41 -3.69
C LYS A 3 17.83 15.06 -4.38
N ILE A 4 16.89 14.22 -3.97
CA ILE A 4 16.66 12.90 -4.59
C ILE A 4 16.21 13.13 -6.03
N ASN A 5 16.75 12.32 -6.95
CA ASN A 5 16.33 12.30 -8.34
C ASN A 5 16.43 10.86 -8.87
N ASN A 6 15.28 10.20 -8.95
CA ASN A 6 15.15 8.81 -9.38
C ASN A 6 15.43 8.62 -10.88
N ALA A 7 15.38 9.69 -11.70
CA ALA A 7 15.83 9.61 -13.10
C ALA A 7 17.33 9.31 -13.23
N LYS A 8 18.12 9.56 -12.17
CA LYS A 8 19.55 9.25 -12.10
C LYS A 8 19.86 8.00 -11.29
N ASN A 9 18.85 7.34 -10.72
CA ASN A 9 19.04 6.16 -9.89
C ASN A 9 19.21 4.93 -10.79
N PRO A 10 20.38 4.26 -10.80
CA PRO A 10 20.64 3.14 -11.71
C PRO A 10 19.81 1.89 -11.39
N ASN A 11 19.21 1.82 -10.20
CA ASN A 11 18.41 0.68 -9.76
C ASN A 11 16.90 0.85 -10.05
N LEU A 12 16.52 1.97 -10.67
CA LEU A 12 15.14 2.29 -10.98
C LEU A 12 14.96 2.50 -12.49
N ILE A 13 13.78 2.11 -12.97
CA ILE A 13 13.35 2.31 -14.34
C ILE A 13 12.12 3.22 -14.37
N GLU A 14 12.03 4.09 -15.36
CA GLU A 14 10.80 4.86 -15.61
C GLU A 14 9.72 3.88 -16.12
N VAL A 15 8.59 3.80 -15.42
CA VAL A 15 7.50 2.86 -15.76
C VAL A 15 6.27 3.56 -16.32
N TYR A 16 6.09 4.84 -16.00
CA TYR A 16 4.94 5.61 -16.45
C TYR A 16 5.23 7.11 -16.41
N LYS A 17 4.56 7.86 -17.29
CA LYS A 17 4.55 9.32 -17.30
C LYS A 17 3.11 9.79 -17.43
N SER A 18 2.61 10.52 -16.44
CA SER A 18 1.24 11.04 -16.42
C SER A 18 1.05 12.19 -17.41
N ALA A 19 -0.21 12.55 -17.65
CA ALA A 19 -0.60 13.62 -18.58
C ALA A 19 0.02 14.98 -18.24
N ASN A 20 0.23 15.27 -16.95
CA ASN A 20 0.90 16.49 -16.47
C ASN A 20 2.44 16.44 -16.55
N GLY A 21 3.00 15.34 -17.08
CA GLY A 21 4.44 15.15 -17.25
C GLY A 21 5.16 14.55 -16.04
N THR A 22 4.45 14.25 -14.95
CA THR A 22 5.04 13.60 -13.76
C THR A 22 5.47 12.18 -14.10
N LYS A 23 6.68 11.83 -13.68
CA LYS A 23 7.28 10.53 -13.97
C LYS A 23 7.26 9.62 -12.75
N PHE A 24 6.99 8.36 -13.02
CA PHE A 24 6.97 7.29 -12.03
C PHE A 24 8.07 6.28 -12.34
N TYR A 25 8.69 5.79 -11.27
CA TYR A 25 9.82 4.90 -11.30
C TYR A 25 9.55 3.65 -10.47
N ALA A 26 10.14 2.52 -10.82
CA ALA A 26 10.07 1.29 -10.04
C ALA A 26 11.38 0.52 -10.10
N HIS A 27 11.59 -0.38 -9.15
CA HIS A 27 12.64 -1.39 -9.27
C HIS A 27 12.31 -2.39 -10.38
N SER A 28 13.33 -2.89 -11.09
CA SER A 28 13.15 -3.97 -12.07
C SER A 28 12.70 -5.28 -11.43
N ASN A 29 13.08 -5.52 -10.18
CA ASN A 29 12.65 -6.66 -9.38
C ASN A 29 11.93 -6.16 -8.12
N LEU A 30 10.77 -6.75 -7.82
CA LEU A 30 9.95 -6.38 -6.67
C LEU A 30 10.60 -6.70 -5.33
N LEU A 31 11.57 -7.62 -5.28
CA LEU A 31 12.29 -7.95 -4.06
C LEU A 31 13.41 -6.95 -3.74
N ASP A 32 13.73 -6.04 -4.66
CA ASP A 32 14.75 -5.01 -4.46
C ASP A 32 14.24 -3.83 -3.61
N ILE A 33 12.97 -3.84 -3.19
CA ILE A 33 12.46 -2.77 -2.34
C ILE A 33 13.16 -2.77 -0.99
N SER A 34 13.33 -1.57 -0.46
CA SER A 34 13.87 -1.40 0.88
C SER A 34 13.02 -2.11 1.95
N PRO A 35 13.63 -2.64 3.02
CA PRO A 35 12.91 -3.22 4.16
C PRO A 35 11.80 -2.35 4.75
N ALA A 36 12.01 -1.02 4.86
CA ALA A 36 10.97 -0.12 5.37
C ALA A 36 9.73 -0.12 4.47
N ARG A 37 9.91 -0.14 3.15
CA ARG A 37 8.81 -0.30 2.20
C ARG A 37 8.27 -1.73 2.16
N GLY A 38 9.10 -2.74 2.39
CA GLY A 38 8.69 -4.14 2.57
C GLY A 38 7.65 -4.33 3.68
N VAL A 39 7.90 -3.70 4.84
CA VAL A 39 6.93 -3.69 5.95
C VAL A 39 5.64 -2.99 5.55
N ALA A 40 5.74 -1.83 4.88
CA ALA A 40 4.57 -1.11 4.38
C ALA A 40 3.77 -1.96 3.36
N ALA A 41 4.47 -2.65 2.46
CA ALA A 41 3.88 -3.52 1.44
C ALA A 41 3.12 -4.68 2.09
N SER A 42 3.73 -5.36 3.06
CA SER A 42 3.05 -6.43 3.81
C SER A 42 1.79 -5.93 4.52
N ARG A 43 1.81 -4.72 5.08
CA ARG A 43 0.62 -4.10 5.66
C ARG A 43 -0.46 -3.82 4.61
N ALA A 44 -0.10 -3.19 3.49
CA ALA A 44 -1.05 -2.88 2.42
C ALA A 44 -1.64 -4.15 1.79
N ASP A 45 -0.83 -5.19 1.60
CA ASP A 45 -1.26 -6.47 1.05
C ASP A 45 -2.32 -7.17 1.92
N ARG A 46 -2.24 -7.04 3.25
CA ARG A 46 -3.30 -7.52 4.16
C ARG A 46 -4.63 -6.83 3.89
N PHE A 47 -4.64 -5.51 3.71
CA PHE A 47 -5.87 -4.77 3.40
C PHE A 47 -6.40 -5.11 2.02
N VAL A 48 -5.51 -5.32 1.05
CA VAL A 48 -5.88 -5.82 -0.27
C VAL A 48 -6.53 -7.20 -0.17
N SER A 49 -6.00 -8.09 0.68
CA SER A 49 -6.54 -9.42 0.95
C SER A 49 -7.89 -9.40 1.66
N LEU A 50 -8.07 -8.46 2.60
CA LEU A 50 -9.37 -8.18 3.26
C LEU A 50 -10.38 -7.52 2.32
N ARG A 51 -9.98 -7.19 1.10
CA ARG A 51 -10.79 -6.55 0.06
C ARG A 51 -11.32 -5.17 0.47
N LEU A 52 -10.69 -4.53 1.46
CA LEU A 52 -11.16 -3.31 2.12
C LEU A 52 -10.00 -2.38 2.46
N SER A 53 -10.22 -1.07 2.41
CA SER A 53 -9.22 -0.09 2.86
C SER A 53 -9.21 0.03 4.39
N GLN A 54 -8.07 0.46 4.94
CA GLN A 54 -7.92 0.65 6.39
C GLN A 54 -8.98 1.60 6.95
N ASN A 55 -9.19 2.74 6.31
CA ASN A 55 -10.18 3.75 6.71
C ASN A 55 -11.62 3.19 6.74
N ASN A 56 -11.99 2.38 5.73
CA ASN A 56 -13.32 1.77 5.72
C ASN A 56 -13.44 0.69 6.79
N MET A 57 -12.38 -0.08 7.06
CA MET A 57 -12.36 -1.06 8.14
C MET A 57 -12.59 -0.41 9.49
N GLU A 58 -11.86 0.67 9.80
CA GLU A 58 -11.99 1.42 11.04
C GLU A 58 -13.41 1.98 11.19
N LYS A 59 -13.96 2.65 10.16
CA LYS A 59 -15.32 3.19 10.20
C LYS A 59 -16.40 2.13 10.44
N ILE A 60 -16.28 0.98 9.79
CA ILE A 60 -17.25 -0.12 9.94
C ILE A 60 -17.18 -0.70 11.36
N LEU A 61 -15.97 -0.89 11.90
CA LEU A 61 -15.77 -1.37 13.26
C LEU A 61 -16.27 -0.36 14.30
N ASP A 62 -15.99 0.92 14.13
CA ASP A 62 -16.48 1.99 15.01
C ASP A 62 -18.01 2.01 15.03
N THR A 63 -18.65 1.86 13.86
CA THR A 63 -20.12 1.78 13.76
C THR A 63 -20.66 0.57 14.53
N ALA A 64 -20.00 -0.59 14.45
CA ALA A 64 -20.41 -1.78 15.20
C ALA A 64 -20.22 -1.59 16.71
N ILE A 65 -19.10 -1.02 17.13
CA ILE A 65 -18.78 -0.75 18.55
C ILE A 65 -19.78 0.26 19.13
N ASP A 66 -20.09 1.33 18.40
CA ASP A 66 -21.07 2.33 18.81
C ASP A 66 -22.48 1.74 18.89
N GLY A 67 -22.86 0.90 17.93
CA GLY A 67 -24.13 0.16 17.97
C GLY A 67 -24.28 -0.71 19.22
N ILE A 68 -23.19 -1.37 19.66
CA ILE A 68 -23.18 -2.18 20.89
C ILE A 68 -23.23 -1.28 22.14
N ASN A 69 -22.34 -0.28 22.21
CA ASN A 69 -22.10 0.46 23.44
C ASN A 69 -23.09 1.59 23.70
N LYS A 70 -23.56 2.27 22.65
CA LYS A 70 -24.44 3.45 22.75
C LYS A 70 -25.90 3.10 22.51
N GLU A 71 -26.16 2.29 21.49
CA GLU A 71 -27.53 2.01 21.03
C GLU A 71 -28.08 0.67 21.56
N GLN A 72 -27.23 -0.15 22.18
CA GLN A 72 -27.54 -1.53 22.60
C GLN A 72 -28.13 -2.39 21.45
N ASN A 73 -27.81 -2.04 20.21
CA ASN A 73 -28.32 -2.69 19.00
C ASN A 73 -27.39 -3.82 18.56
N LEU A 74 -27.44 -4.92 19.32
CA LEU A 74 -26.67 -6.14 19.06
C LEU A 74 -26.94 -6.72 17.67
N THR A 75 -28.18 -6.64 17.18
CA THR A 75 -28.56 -7.16 15.86
C THR A 75 -27.82 -6.44 14.73
N GLN A 76 -27.72 -5.11 14.81
CA GLN A 76 -26.99 -4.32 13.82
C GLN A 76 -25.49 -4.60 13.85
N ALA A 77 -24.90 -4.72 15.04
CA ALA A 77 -23.48 -5.06 15.17
C ALA A 77 -23.17 -6.46 14.60
N ILE A 78 -24.03 -7.45 14.86
CA ILE A 78 -23.91 -8.80 14.27
C ILE A 78 -24.02 -8.74 12.75
N ALA A 79 -24.97 -7.96 12.21
CA ALA A 79 -25.11 -7.80 10.76
C ALA A 79 -23.85 -7.20 10.12
N ILE A 80 -23.24 -6.20 10.76
CA ILE A 80 -21.97 -5.61 10.30
C ILE A 80 -20.83 -6.64 10.30
N LEU A 81 -20.72 -7.46 11.35
CA LEU A 81 -19.70 -8.51 11.41
C LEU A 81 -19.91 -9.59 10.33
N HIS A 82 -21.16 -9.94 10.03
CA HIS A 82 -21.49 -10.83 8.91
C HIS A 82 -21.08 -10.22 7.56
N GLU A 83 -21.34 -8.92 7.35
CA GLU A 83 -20.94 -8.22 6.14
C GLU A 83 -19.41 -8.18 5.99
N LEU A 84 -18.67 -7.87 7.06
CA LEU A 84 -17.19 -7.91 7.05
C LEU A 84 -16.65 -9.30 6.69
N LYS A 85 -17.27 -10.36 7.23
CA LYS A 85 -16.92 -11.73 6.87
C LYS A 85 -17.17 -12.02 5.38
N GLN A 86 -18.30 -11.55 4.85
CA GLN A 86 -18.64 -11.73 3.44
C GLN A 86 -17.73 -10.89 2.52
N ARG A 87 -17.30 -9.69 2.97
CA ARG A 87 -16.48 -8.75 2.19
C ARG A 87 -15.21 -9.38 1.62
N CYS A 88 -14.63 -10.33 2.34
CA CYS A 88 -13.44 -11.08 1.95
C CYS A 88 -13.62 -11.87 0.63
N HIS A 89 -14.86 -12.12 0.20
CA HIS A 89 -15.19 -12.84 -1.04
C HIS A 89 -15.44 -11.92 -2.25
N TYR A 90 -15.42 -10.61 -2.06
CA TYR A 90 -15.66 -9.62 -3.13
C TYR A 90 -14.36 -9.11 -3.75
N LEU A 91 -14.49 -8.29 -4.80
CA LEU A 91 -13.36 -7.56 -5.38
C LEU A 91 -12.79 -6.56 -4.37
N THR A 92 -11.47 -6.41 -4.36
CA THR A 92 -10.76 -5.45 -3.50
C THR A 92 -11.15 -4.03 -3.87
N GLU A 93 -11.31 -3.17 -2.85
CA GLU A 93 -11.43 -1.74 -3.05
C GLU A 93 -10.25 -1.17 -3.85
N GLU A 94 -10.59 -0.30 -4.79
CA GLU A 94 -9.64 0.41 -5.62
C GLU A 94 -8.56 1.15 -4.80
N SER A 95 -8.97 1.80 -3.71
CA SER A 95 -8.08 2.53 -2.81
C SER A 95 -7.01 1.63 -2.20
N SER A 96 -7.36 0.41 -1.79
CA SER A 96 -6.37 -0.54 -1.24
C SER A 96 -5.35 -0.98 -2.30
N LEU A 97 -5.79 -1.13 -3.55
CA LEU A 97 -4.89 -1.45 -4.66
C LEU A 97 -3.95 -0.28 -4.95
N LEU A 98 -4.46 0.94 -4.97
CA LEU A 98 -3.63 2.14 -5.17
C LEU A 98 -2.65 2.39 -4.01
N ASP A 99 -3.04 2.05 -2.79
CA ASP A 99 -2.15 2.10 -1.62
C ASP A 99 -1.00 1.10 -1.74
N LEU A 100 -1.26 -0.09 -2.29
CA LEU A 100 -0.20 -1.03 -2.64
C LEU A 100 0.71 -0.46 -3.75
N ALA A 101 0.14 0.17 -4.78
CA ALA A 101 0.89 0.82 -5.86
C ALA A 101 1.87 1.87 -5.32
N ASN A 102 1.41 2.73 -4.42
CA ASN A 102 2.20 3.83 -3.85
C ASN A 102 3.50 3.38 -3.20
N ILE A 103 3.56 2.12 -2.76
CA ILE A 103 4.74 1.55 -2.11
C ILE A 103 5.80 1.16 -3.14
N TYR A 104 5.42 0.66 -4.31
CA TYR A 104 6.32 0.14 -5.34
C TYR A 104 6.68 1.15 -6.44
N TYR A 105 5.87 2.21 -6.59
CA TYR A 105 6.03 3.21 -7.63
C TYR A 105 6.39 4.57 -7.03
N PHE A 106 7.54 5.10 -7.43
CA PHE A 106 8.17 6.29 -6.85
C PHE A 106 8.06 7.48 -7.81
N LEU A 107 7.79 8.67 -7.28
CA LEU A 107 7.94 9.92 -8.05
C LEU A 107 9.42 10.25 -8.27
N GLU A 108 9.72 11.17 -9.19
CA GLU A 108 11.11 11.53 -9.52
C GLU A 108 11.91 12.01 -8.29
N ASP A 109 11.28 12.71 -7.36
CA ASP A 109 11.90 13.27 -6.15
C ASP A 109 11.65 12.46 -4.86
N GLU A 110 11.02 11.29 -4.98
CA GLU A 110 10.65 10.46 -3.83
C GLU A 110 11.78 9.52 -3.39
N ASP A 111 12.02 9.37 -2.09
CA ASP A 111 12.97 8.40 -1.58
C ASP A 111 12.47 6.95 -1.74
N PRO A 112 13.09 6.10 -2.56
CA PRO A 112 12.68 4.70 -2.70
C PRO A 112 12.96 3.86 -1.44
N ARG A 113 13.71 4.39 -0.47
CA ARG A 113 14.06 3.67 0.77
C ARG A 113 13.01 3.78 1.86
N PHE A 114 12.16 4.80 1.82
CA PHE A 114 11.20 5.07 2.90
C PHE A 114 9.85 5.47 2.33
N PRO A 115 8.72 4.96 2.88
CA PRO A 115 7.40 5.48 2.57
C PRO A 115 7.29 6.97 2.89
N SER A 116 6.48 7.71 2.13
CA SER A 116 6.30 9.15 2.32
C SER A 116 4.85 9.55 2.10
N GLU A 117 4.16 9.94 3.17
CA GLU A 117 2.77 10.42 3.11
C GLU A 117 2.59 11.63 2.18
N HIS A 118 3.58 12.52 2.11
CA HIS A 118 3.56 13.66 1.20
C HIS A 118 3.43 13.22 -0.27
N HIS A 119 4.32 12.33 -0.72
CA HIS A 119 4.28 11.77 -2.08
C HIS A 119 3.04 10.91 -2.30
N ASP A 120 2.58 10.15 -1.30
CA ASP A 120 1.35 9.36 -1.42
C ASP A 120 0.12 10.25 -1.68
N LYS A 121 0.06 11.43 -1.04
CA LYS A 121 -0.97 12.43 -1.33
C LYS A 121 -0.89 12.94 -2.76
N ILE A 122 0.32 13.29 -3.23
CA ILE A 122 0.54 13.75 -4.62
C ILE A 122 0.09 12.67 -5.63
N LYS A 123 0.48 11.41 -5.41
CA LYS A 123 0.08 10.29 -6.27
C LYS A 123 -1.45 10.13 -6.31
N ARG A 124 -2.12 10.23 -5.16
CA ARG A 124 -3.59 10.18 -5.09
C ARG A 124 -4.25 11.32 -5.85
N GLU A 125 -3.71 12.53 -5.78
CA GLU A 125 -4.19 13.67 -6.57
C GLU A 125 -4.00 13.42 -8.09
N ILE A 126 -2.87 12.82 -8.50
CA ILE A 126 -2.64 12.39 -9.88
C ILE A 126 -3.70 11.36 -10.29
N TYR A 127 -3.96 10.32 -9.48
CA TYR A 127 -4.95 9.29 -9.81
C TYR A 127 -6.38 9.86 -9.93
N GLN A 128 -6.70 10.91 -9.19
CA GLN A 128 -8.01 11.56 -9.28
C GLN A 128 -8.16 12.42 -10.54
N SER A 129 -7.06 13.00 -11.03
CA SER A 129 -7.06 13.92 -12.17
C SER A 129 -6.68 13.27 -13.50
N ASP A 130 -6.02 12.11 -13.46
CA ASP A 130 -5.54 11.35 -14.61
C ASP A 130 -6.06 9.90 -14.54
N PHE A 131 -7.15 9.63 -15.28
CA PHE A 131 -7.79 8.32 -15.32
C PHE A 131 -6.91 7.24 -15.97
N GLU A 132 -6.02 7.61 -16.90
CA GLU A 132 -5.10 6.66 -17.52
C GLU A 132 -4.04 6.23 -16.52
N ALA A 133 -3.47 7.18 -15.77
CA ALA A 133 -2.54 6.88 -14.68
C ALA A 133 -3.19 5.96 -13.65
N LYS A 134 -4.40 6.30 -13.22
CA LYS A 134 -5.18 5.49 -12.28
C LYS A 134 -5.40 4.07 -12.79
N GLY A 135 -5.85 3.92 -14.05
CA GLY A 135 -6.07 2.61 -14.67
C GLY A 135 -4.80 1.77 -14.76
N PHE A 136 -3.68 2.40 -15.16
CA PHE A 136 -2.37 1.77 -15.20
C PHE A 136 -1.95 1.24 -13.82
N PHE A 137 -2.00 2.06 -12.77
CA PHE A 137 -1.56 1.64 -11.43
C PHE A 137 -2.50 0.63 -10.78
N LEU A 138 -3.79 0.63 -11.11
CA LEU A 138 -4.71 -0.43 -10.70
C LEU A 138 -4.34 -1.76 -11.34
N GLN A 139 -4.07 -1.77 -12.65
CA GLN A 139 -3.64 -2.98 -13.34
C GLN A 139 -2.33 -3.52 -12.76
N MET A 140 -1.35 -2.64 -12.53
CA MET A 140 -0.07 -3.03 -11.95
C MET A 140 -0.24 -3.62 -10.54
N SER A 141 -1.08 -3.01 -9.71
CA SER A 141 -1.33 -3.50 -8.34
C SER A 141 -2.05 -4.85 -8.33
N LEU A 142 -2.97 -5.07 -9.27
CA LEU A 142 -3.57 -6.40 -9.47
C LEU A 142 -2.52 -7.45 -9.85
N GLN A 143 -1.51 -7.10 -10.65
CA GLN A 143 -0.42 -8.02 -10.97
C GLN A 143 0.45 -8.33 -9.74
N LEU A 144 0.73 -7.34 -8.90
CA LEU A 144 1.43 -7.55 -7.62
C LEU A 144 0.69 -8.57 -6.77
N THR A 145 -0.63 -8.42 -6.62
CA THR A 145 -1.43 -9.37 -5.80
C THR A 145 -1.45 -10.79 -6.36
N LYS A 146 -1.39 -10.95 -7.69
CA LYS A 146 -1.25 -12.27 -8.33
C LYS A 146 0.14 -12.87 -8.12
N GLN A 147 1.19 -12.08 -8.25
CA GLN A 147 2.57 -12.54 -8.04
C GLN A 147 2.83 -12.90 -6.57
N PHE A 148 2.32 -12.12 -5.61
CA PHE A 148 2.38 -12.47 -4.18
C PHE A 148 1.54 -13.71 -3.84
N SER A 149 0.39 -13.93 -4.49
CA SER A 149 -0.37 -15.18 -4.30
C SER A 149 0.34 -16.44 -4.80
N SER A 150 1.32 -16.29 -5.69
CA SER A 150 2.18 -17.37 -6.21
C SER A 150 3.57 -17.41 -5.58
N THR A 151 3.93 -16.45 -4.72
CA THR A 151 5.23 -16.41 -4.05
C THR A 151 5.19 -17.37 -2.85
N PRO A 152 6.13 -18.33 -2.73
CA PRO A 152 6.17 -19.24 -1.60
C PRO A 152 6.24 -18.48 -0.27
N GLU A 153 5.40 -18.89 0.69
CA GLU A 153 5.36 -18.31 2.04
C GLU A 153 6.75 -18.31 2.71
N GLU A 154 7.58 -19.31 2.42
CA GLU A 154 8.96 -19.42 2.91
C GLU A 154 9.86 -18.27 2.42
N ASP A 155 9.71 -17.80 1.18
CA ASP A 155 10.50 -16.71 0.62
C ASP A 155 10.08 -15.35 1.20
N LEU A 156 8.78 -15.18 1.44
CA LEU A 156 8.23 -14.04 2.17
C LEU A 156 8.71 -14.00 3.62
N LEU A 157 8.68 -15.14 4.31
CA LEU A 157 9.15 -15.27 5.69
C LEU A 157 10.66 -15.06 5.79
N LYS A 158 11.43 -15.52 4.81
CA LYS A 158 12.87 -15.28 4.73
C LYS A 158 13.19 -13.81 4.49
N PHE A 159 12.51 -13.16 3.54
CA PHE A 159 12.62 -11.71 3.33
C PHE A 159 12.26 -10.93 4.60
N LEU A 160 11.17 -11.29 5.29
CA LEU A 160 10.75 -10.67 6.55
C LEU A 160 11.74 -10.90 7.69
N ALA A 161 12.36 -12.09 7.76
CA ALA A 161 13.39 -12.42 8.75
C ALA A 161 14.68 -11.62 8.50
N GLU A 162 15.14 -11.56 7.26
CA GLU A 162 16.34 -10.82 6.84
C GLU A 162 16.15 -9.29 6.96
N SER A 163 14.92 -8.80 6.78
CA SER A 163 14.57 -7.38 6.92
C SER A 163 14.31 -6.93 8.36
N LYS A 164 14.09 -7.86 9.31
CA LYS A 164 13.76 -7.55 10.71
C LYS A 164 14.90 -6.82 11.43
N ASP A 165 16.12 -7.30 11.25
CA ASP A 165 17.33 -6.68 11.83
C ASP A 165 17.61 -5.30 11.23
N LEU A 166 17.26 -5.08 9.95
CA LEU A 166 17.39 -3.77 9.31
C LEU A 166 16.28 -2.80 9.76
N ALA A 167 15.04 -3.29 9.87
CA ALA A 167 13.90 -2.51 10.33
C ALA A 167 14.09 -2.01 11.77
N GLU A 168 14.56 -2.86 12.69
CA GLU A 168 14.85 -2.49 14.08
C GLU A 168 15.93 -1.40 14.20
N ASN A 169 16.90 -1.39 13.29
CA ASN A 169 17.91 -0.34 13.21
C ASN A 169 17.35 0.96 12.62
N ILE A 170 16.47 0.89 11.61
CA ILE A 170 15.82 2.06 11.00
C ILE A 170 14.88 2.77 11.98
N TYR A 171 14.14 2.03 12.81
CA TYR A 171 13.25 2.62 13.84
C TYR A 171 13.98 3.42 14.92
N ARG A 172 15.31 3.31 15.03
CA ARG A 172 16.13 4.16 15.94
C ARG A 172 16.41 5.55 15.37
N PHE A 173 16.27 5.74 14.05
CA PHE A 173 16.60 7.00 13.36
C PHE A 173 15.37 7.76 12.86
N ILE A 174 14.17 7.20 12.99
CA ILE A 174 12.91 7.88 12.67
C ILE A 174 12.41 8.58 13.94
N PRO A 175 12.29 9.93 13.97
CA PRO A 175 11.74 10.63 15.12
C PRO A 175 10.30 10.18 15.35
N ARG A 176 10.01 9.67 16.55
CA ARG A 176 8.65 9.40 16.99
C ARG A 176 8.00 10.73 17.34
N GLN A 177 6.97 11.13 16.61
CA GLN A 177 6.02 12.15 17.05
C GLN A 177 5.01 11.50 17.99
#